data_AF-A0A814W7M1-F1
#
_entry.id   AF-A0A814W7M1-F1
#
_cell.length_a   1.000
_cell.length_b   1.000
_cell.length_c   1.000
_cell.angle_alpha   90.00
_cell.angle_beta   90.00
_cell.angle_gamma   90.00
#
_symmetry.space_group_name_H-M   'P 1'
#
loop_
_entity.id
_entity.type
_entity.pdbx_description
1 polymer ?
#
loop_
_entity_poly.entity_id
_entity_poly.type
_entity_poly.pdbx_seq_one_letter_code
_entity_poly.pdbx_strand_id
1 'polypeptide(L)'
;MGFFIVDLHRQIEQLYKKQYAGATATDTFTVYRGQGLSVGDFEQLLKIKGGLISFNNFLSTSNNRNISLDFAQRATINPDQVGVLFIMKINPALSTAPFASIAGISNFQGEDKVLISMHSVFRIQDIKQMDGNDRLFEVNLTLTADNDPELSSLTDYIRQESFPDSEGRYRLGMVLWKMGQFDKAENIYQVLLDKTTDDNDQTTLHGQLGSIKKDQEKYHEALTLHEKSLDTCQKTLPPNHPSLATSYICLGLVHSKMCNYPKALSYYEKALKIKQQSLPPNHLSLASSYYDIGLVYRKMSNYSKARTFYERAIQIGEQSLPSNHPDLQKWRNNFEDTSIRRNRPGIKAKDWCNWPDESLENMDSLFHIQQYIQQAIRRNPSDIDFILQVPEQQDEGVWKYEHLRQFCLELNDLTVYLQKECLPDTCSQMTATEQWIFLCAAHKNPKECPAIDYTRHTLDGAASLLNSNKYFPSRISIKDTSIAKLGSVCRRIYRIFSHAYYHHRTLYDEFEERTHLCRRFTVFALRYGLIPKDNLIVPINGVNQDVSTIMQQQSSPIKTNSFTSLKNGSSPPSSSSSLESDA
;
A
#
# COMPACT_ATOMS: atom_id res chain seq x y z
N MET A 1 -26.13 -21.68 -20.58
CA MET A 1 -26.03 -22.26 -19.21
C MET A 1 -24.70 -21.94 -18.50
N GLY A 2 -23.56 -21.85 -19.18
CA GLY A 2 -22.24 -21.65 -18.53
C GLY A 2 -22.07 -20.38 -17.67
N PHE A 3 -22.56 -19.22 -18.10
CA PHE A 3 -22.45 -17.96 -17.32
C PHE A 3 -23.17 -18.03 -15.97
N PHE A 4 -24.39 -18.58 -15.92
CA PHE A 4 -25.16 -18.74 -14.68
C PHE A 4 -24.50 -19.72 -13.69
N ILE A 5 -23.77 -20.72 -14.19
CA ILE A 5 -23.09 -21.73 -13.38
C ILE A 5 -21.85 -21.15 -12.68
N VAL A 6 -21.06 -20.34 -13.39
CA VAL A 6 -19.88 -19.68 -12.83
C VAL A 6 -20.28 -18.69 -11.73
N ASP A 7 -21.33 -17.91 -11.97
CA ASP A 7 -21.82 -16.95 -10.98
C ASP A 7 -22.41 -17.64 -9.75
N LEU A 8 -23.14 -18.75 -9.92
CA LEU A 8 -23.66 -19.53 -8.81
C LEU A 8 -22.53 -20.12 -7.95
N HIS A 9 -21.47 -20.66 -8.57
CA HIS A 9 -20.30 -21.14 -7.83
C HIS A 9 -19.64 -20.04 -7.02
N ARG A 10 -19.42 -18.86 -7.62
CA ARG A 10 -18.83 -17.70 -6.93
C ARG A 10 -19.70 -17.22 -5.77
N GLN A 11 -21.02 -17.22 -5.94
CA GLN A 11 -21.96 -16.86 -4.88
C GLN A 11 -21.93 -17.85 -3.73
N ILE A 12 -21.88 -19.16 -4.01
CA ILE A 12 -21.71 -20.20 -3.00
C ILE A 12 -20.38 -20.01 -2.25
N GLU A 13 -19.28 -19.73 -2.95
CA GLU A 13 -17.97 -19.50 -2.33
C GLU A 13 -17.96 -18.25 -1.43
N GLN A 14 -18.60 -17.17 -1.87
CA GLN A 14 -18.72 -15.95 -1.08
C GLN A 14 -19.60 -16.16 0.17
N LEU A 15 -20.71 -16.87 0.03
CA LEU A 15 -21.59 -17.20 1.16
C LEU A 15 -20.90 -18.16 2.12
N TYR A 16 -20.17 -19.16 1.61
CA TYR A 16 -19.36 -20.07 2.41
C TYR A 16 -18.38 -19.30 3.30
N LYS A 17 -17.60 -18.37 2.71
CA LYS A 17 -16.66 -17.51 3.45
C LYS A 17 -17.37 -16.66 4.52
N LYS A 18 -18.60 -16.21 4.28
CA LYS A 18 -19.37 -15.44 5.27
C LYS A 18 -19.93 -16.31 6.39
N GLN A 19 -20.46 -17.48 6.05
CA GLN A 19 -21.15 -18.38 6.98
C GLN A 19 -20.18 -19.19 7.84
N TYR A 20 -18.99 -19.50 7.33
CA TYR A 20 -18.04 -20.43 7.94
C TYR A 20 -16.62 -19.86 8.12
N ALA A 21 -16.44 -18.53 8.08
CA ALA A 21 -15.15 -17.92 8.41
C ALA A 21 -14.71 -18.28 9.83
N GLY A 22 -13.64 -19.09 9.95
CA GLY A 22 -13.05 -19.48 11.23
C GLY A 22 -13.57 -20.80 11.82
N ALA A 23 -14.34 -21.59 11.05
CA ALA A 23 -14.77 -22.92 11.50
C ALA A 23 -13.58 -23.85 11.77
N THR A 24 -13.58 -24.53 12.92
CA THR A 24 -12.55 -25.49 13.32
C THR A 24 -12.91 -26.91 12.87
N ALA A 25 -11.90 -27.77 12.69
CA ALA A 25 -12.05 -29.12 12.13
C ALA A 25 -12.98 -30.08 12.90
N THR A 26 -13.46 -29.71 14.09
CA THR A 26 -14.31 -30.54 14.96
C THR A 26 -15.81 -30.42 14.67
N ASP A 27 -16.27 -29.36 14.01
CA ASP A 27 -17.69 -29.05 13.89
C ASP A 27 -18.27 -29.61 12.58
N THR A 28 -18.29 -30.94 12.45
CA THR A 28 -18.91 -31.60 11.29
C THR A 28 -20.43 -31.55 11.39
N PHE A 29 -21.13 -31.33 10.28
CA PHE A 29 -22.59 -31.41 10.20
C PHE A 29 -23.03 -32.38 9.09
N THR A 30 -24.30 -32.80 9.13
CA THR A 30 -24.84 -33.78 8.19
C THR A 30 -25.90 -33.15 7.31
N VAL A 31 -25.83 -33.46 6.01
CA VAL A 31 -26.87 -33.12 5.03
C VAL A 31 -27.34 -34.37 4.32
N TYR A 32 -28.59 -34.33 3.86
CA TYR A 32 -29.27 -35.47 3.27
C TYR A 32 -29.67 -35.18 1.82
N ARG A 33 -29.69 -36.25 1.01
CA ARG A 33 -30.22 -36.21 -0.35
C ARG A 33 -30.83 -37.56 -0.69
N GLY A 34 -32.11 -37.58 -1.05
CA GLY A 34 -32.73 -38.75 -1.64
C GLY A 34 -32.75 -38.68 -3.16
N GLN A 35 -32.44 -39.79 -3.81
CA GLN A 35 -32.61 -39.93 -5.26
C GLN A 35 -32.88 -41.38 -5.66
N GLY A 36 -33.45 -41.57 -6.84
CA GLY A 36 -33.44 -42.86 -7.52
C GLY A 36 -32.11 -43.08 -8.24
N LEU A 37 -31.61 -44.30 -8.19
CA LEU A 37 -30.54 -44.79 -9.06
C LEU A 37 -31.07 -45.94 -9.92
N SER A 38 -30.56 -46.07 -11.14
CA SER A 38 -30.81 -47.29 -11.91
C SER A 38 -30.19 -48.49 -11.19
N VAL A 39 -30.75 -49.68 -11.40
CA VAL A 39 -30.20 -50.92 -10.81
C VAL A 39 -28.73 -51.09 -11.20
N GLY A 40 -28.36 -50.82 -12.45
CA GLY A 40 -26.98 -50.91 -12.93
C GLY A 40 -26.03 -49.92 -12.25
N ASP A 41 -26.42 -48.65 -12.09
CA ASP A 41 -25.59 -47.65 -11.39
C ASP A 41 -25.42 -48.01 -9.91
N PHE A 42 -26.47 -48.57 -9.29
CA PHE A 42 -26.40 -49.01 -7.90
C PHE A 42 -25.50 -50.24 -7.73
N GLU A 43 -25.53 -51.20 -8.65
CA GLU A 43 -24.58 -52.32 -8.65
C GLU A 43 -23.13 -51.85 -8.78
N GLN A 44 -22.87 -50.81 -9.58
CA GLN A 44 -21.55 -50.18 -9.63
C GLN A 44 -21.19 -49.54 -8.29
N LEU A 45 -22.13 -48.81 -7.67
CA LEU A 45 -21.95 -48.18 -6.35
C LEU A 45 -21.57 -49.22 -5.28
N LEU A 46 -22.19 -50.40 -5.31
CA LEU A 46 -21.87 -51.50 -4.39
C LEU A 46 -20.45 -52.04 -4.59
N LYS A 47 -19.98 -52.13 -5.84
CA LYS A 47 -18.62 -52.59 -6.17
C LYS A 47 -17.53 -51.62 -5.71
N ILE A 48 -17.84 -50.33 -5.61
CA ILE A 48 -16.88 -49.27 -5.23
C ILE A 48 -16.99 -48.86 -3.75
N LYS A 49 -17.53 -49.71 -2.87
CA LYS A 49 -17.57 -49.43 -1.42
C LYS A 49 -16.15 -49.15 -0.89
N GLY A 50 -15.98 -48.03 -0.19
CA GLY A 50 -14.68 -47.53 0.26
C GLY A 50 -14.00 -46.57 -0.74
N GLY A 51 -14.45 -46.53 -2.00
CA GLY A 51 -13.93 -45.66 -3.04
C GLY A 51 -14.51 -44.24 -3.04
N LEU A 52 -14.27 -43.53 -4.15
CA LEU A 52 -14.66 -42.14 -4.35
C LEU A 52 -15.87 -42.02 -5.28
N ILE A 53 -16.77 -41.09 -4.97
CA ILE A 53 -17.88 -40.68 -5.83
C ILE A 53 -17.85 -39.17 -6.00
N SER A 54 -18.01 -38.70 -7.23
CA SER A 54 -18.15 -37.28 -7.53
C SER A 54 -19.57 -36.96 -7.98
N PHE A 55 -20.03 -35.75 -7.66
CA PHE A 55 -21.25 -35.20 -8.22
C PHE A 55 -20.91 -34.09 -9.22
N ASN A 56 -21.27 -34.32 -10.49
CA ASN A 56 -20.91 -33.44 -11.60
C ASN A 56 -21.78 -32.17 -11.69
N ASN A 57 -22.77 -32.03 -10.82
CA ASN A 57 -23.70 -30.89 -10.76
C ASN A 57 -23.75 -30.31 -9.35
N PHE A 58 -24.32 -29.12 -9.20
CA PHE A 58 -24.63 -28.57 -7.88
C PHE A 58 -25.47 -29.55 -7.07
N LEU A 59 -24.99 -29.87 -5.88
CA LEU A 59 -25.70 -30.79 -5.02
C LEU A 59 -26.67 -30.00 -4.16
N SER A 60 -27.96 -30.06 -4.51
CA SER A 60 -29.02 -29.65 -3.60
C SER A 60 -29.22 -30.74 -2.55
N THR A 61 -29.06 -30.34 -1.29
CA THR A 61 -29.19 -31.19 -0.12
C THR A 61 -30.09 -30.50 0.91
N SER A 62 -30.59 -31.24 1.89
CA SER A 62 -31.38 -30.70 2.99
C SER A 62 -30.80 -31.09 4.34
N ASN A 63 -30.96 -30.22 5.33
CA ASN A 63 -30.69 -30.57 6.73
C ASN A 63 -31.77 -31.50 7.31
N ASN A 64 -32.91 -31.65 6.64
CA ASN A 64 -34.01 -32.50 7.07
C ASN A 64 -33.97 -33.86 6.38
N ARG A 65 -33.73 -34.91 7.17
CA ARG A 65 -33.68 -36.30 6.69
C ARG A 65 -34.98 -36.75 6.04
N ASN A 66 -36.13 -36.41 6.62
CA ASN A 66 -37.44 -36.91 6.18
C ASN A 66 -37.80 -36.39 4.79
N ILE A 67 -37.53 -35.10 4.53
CA ILE A 67 -37.73 -34.50 3.21
C ILE A 67 -36.94 -35.26 2.15
N SER A 68 -35.67 -35.57 2.44
CA SER A 68 -34.82 -36.33 1.51
C SER A 68 -35.28 -37.77 1.36
N LEU A 69 -35.70 -38.43 2.44
CA LEU A 69 -36.19 -39.81 2.42
C LEU A 69 -37.41 -39.96 1.51
N ASP A 70 -38.34 -39.01 1.52
CA ASP A 70 -39.51 -39.03 0.63
C ASP A 70 -39.11 -39.12 -0.86
N PHE A 71 -38.07 -38.41 -1.27
CA PHE A 71 -37.57 -38.48 -2.65
C PHE A 71 -36.98 -39.86 -2.97
N ALA A 72 -36.23 -40.46 -2.04
CA ALA A 72 -35.69 -41.80 -2.21
C ALA A 72 -36.81 -42.86 -2.27
N GLN A 73 -37.82 -42.74 -1.41
CA GLN A 73 -38.96 -43.66 -1.40
C GLN A 73 -39.78 -43.57 -2.68
N ARG A 74 -40.04 -42.37 -3.21
CA ARG A 74 -40.76 -42.20 -4.49
C ARG A 74 -40.06 -42.89 -5.65
N ALA A 75 -38.73 -42.94 -5.65
CA ALA A 75 -37.97 -43.63 -6.69
C ALA A 75 -38.24 -45.15 -6.71
N THR A 76 -38.56 -45.75 -5.55
CA THR A 76 -38.89 -47.18 -5.48
C THR A 76 -40.20 -47.53 -6.22
N ILE A 77 -41.04 -46.55 -6.58
CA ILE A 77 -42.24 -46.81 -7.39
C ILE A 77 -41.83 -47.36 -8.77
N ASN A 78 -40.69 -46.91 -9.30
CA ASN A 78 -40.17 -47.41 -10.58
C ASN A 78 -39.46 -48.76 -10.35
N PRO A 79 -39.86 -49.85 -11.05
CA PRO A 79 -39.20 -51.15 -10.92
C PRO A 79 -37.73 -51.14 -11.39
N ASP A 80 -37.36 -50.25 -12.30
CA ASP A 80 -36.00 -50.16 -12.85
C ASP A 80 -35.05 -49.32 -11.98
N GLN A 81 -35.52 -48.85 -10.83
CA GLN A 81 -34.76 -48.00 -9.91
C GLN A 81 -34.77 -48.52 -8.48
N VAL A 82 -33.71 -48.19 -7.76
CA VAL A 82 -33.62 -48.30 -6.31
C VAL A 82 -33.59 -46.91 -5.70
N GLY A 83 -34.26 -46.76 -4.55
CA GLY A 83 -34.20 -45.55 -3.75
C GLY A 83 -32.92 -45.50 -2.95
N VAL A 84 -32.21 -44.39 -3.02
CA VAL A 84 -31.00 -44.17 -2.22
C VAL A 84 -31.11 -42.87 -1.44
N LEU A 85 -30.92 -42.98 -0.13
CA LEU A 85 -30.73 -41.87 0.78
C LEU A 85 -29.23 -41.68 1.04
N PHE A 86 -28.65 -40.65 0.44
CA PHE A 86 -27.29 -40.21 0.75
C PHE A 86 -27.28 -39.41 2.05
N ILE A 87 -26.41 -39.85 2.96
CA ILE A 87 -26.15 -39.22 4.26
C ILE A 87 -24.73 -38.67 4.20
N MET A 88 -24.58 -37.35 4.06
CA MET A 88 -23.30 -36.72 3.78
C MET A 88 -22.79 -35.96 4.99
N LYS A 89 -21.63 -36.36 5.51
CA LYS A 89 -20.90 -35.65 6.56
C LYS A 89 -20.01 -34.59 5.93
N ILE A 90 -20.25 -33.34 6.29
CA ILE A 90 -19.53 -32.17 5.80
C ILE A 90 -18.63 -31.64 6.91
N ASN A 91 -17.35 -31.47 6.58
CA ASN A 91 -16.38 -30.81 7.44
C ASN A 91 -16.14 -29.38 6.92
N PRO A 92 -16.59 -28.34 7.65
CA PRO A 92 -16.40 -26.94 7.25
C PRO A 92 -14.94 -26.47 7.20
N ALA A 93 -13.98 -27.23 7.72
CA ALA A 93 -12.57 -26.90 7.58
C ALA A 93 -12.01 -27.24 6.17
N LEU A 94 -12.74 -28.04 5.38
CA LEU A 94 -12.31 -28.44 4.05
C LEU A 94 -12.74 -27.41 3.00
N SER A 95 -11.80 -26.58 2.57
CA SER A 95 -12.07 -25.55 1.54
C SER A 95 -12.15 -26.10 0.11
N THR A 96 -11.94 -27.40 -0.08
CA THR A 96 -11.88 -28.05 -1.41
C THR A 96 -13.23 -28.07 -2.12
N ALA A 97 -14.34 -27.96 -1.37
CA ALA A 97 -15.69 -27.92 -1.89
C ALA A 97 -16.53 -26.87 -1.15
N PRO A 98 -16.61 -25.61 -1.64
CA PRO A 98 -17.45 -24.60 -1.01
C PRO A 98 -18.93 -25.00 -1.04
N PHE A 99 -19.62 -24.73 0.07
CA PHE A 99 -21.06 -24.97 0.22
C PHE A 99 -21.73 -23.79 0.93
N ALA A 100 -23.04 -23.62 0.73
CA ALA A 100 -23.77 -22.52 1.34
C ALA A 100 -25.18 -22.95 1.75
N SER A 101 -25.59 -22.54 2.95
CA SER A 101 -26.99 -22.62 3.36
C SER A 101 -27.78 -21.49 2.71
N ILE A 102 -28.95 -21.81 2.15
CA ILE A 102 -29.84 -20.85 1.48
C ILE A 102 -31.14 -20.56 2.24
N ALA A 103 -31.26 -21.01 3.49
CA ALA A 103 -32.50 -20.88 4.28
C ALA A 103 -33.05 -19.46 4.42
N GLY A 104 -32.18 -18.44 4.38
CA GLY A 104 -32.58 -17.02 4.44
C GLY A 104 -32.57 -16.28 3.09
N ILE A 105 -32.29 -16.97 1.98
CA ILE A 105 -32.07 -16.34 0.66
C ILE A 105 -32.90 -17.03 -0.43
N SER A 106 -33.42 -18.23 -0.18
CA SER A 106 -34.28 -18.93 -1.14
C SER A 106 -35.57 -18.15 -1.40
N ASN A 107 -36.05 -18.24 -2.65
CA ASN A 107 -37.37 -17.74 -3.05
C ASN A 107 -38.52 -18.47 -2.35
N PHE A 108 -38.28 -19.71 -1.89
CA PHE A 108 -39.23 -20.47 -1.10
C PHE A 108 -38.94 -20.29 0.38
N GLN A 109 -39.83 -19.58 1.08
CA GLN A 109 -39.71 -19.36 2.52
C GLN A 109 -39.80 -20.69 3.27
N GLY A 110 -38.80 -20.97 4.12
CA GLY A 110 -38.70 -22.22 4.88
C GLY A 110 -37.84 -23.32 4.24
N GLU A 111 -37.10 -23.04 3.15
CA GLU A 111 -36.17 -24.03 2.57
C GLU A 111 -34.87 -24.20 3.37
N ASP A 112 -34.79 -25.26 4.18
CA ASP A 112 -33.55 -25.67 4.84
C ASP A 112 -32.63 -26.47 3.90
N LYS A 113 -32.13 -25.79 2.87
CA LYS A 113 -31.25 -26.36 1.84
C LYS A 113 -29.81 -25.90 1.99
N VAL A 114 -28.90 -26.84 1.76
CA VAL A 114 -27.47 -26.57 1.59
C VAL A 114 -27.09 -26.93 0.15
N LEU A 115 -26.52 -25.96 -0.56
CA LEU A 115 -25.98 -26.15 -1.91
C LEU A 115 -24.48 -26.39 -1.82
N ILE A 116 -24.02 -27.48 -2.42
CA ILE A 116 -22.59 -27.81 -2.52
C ILE A 116 -22.12 -27.54 -3.94
N SER A 117 -20.93 -26.95 -4.10
CA SER A 117 -20.33 -26.65 -5.40
C SER A 117 -20.14 -27.89 -6.27
N MET A 118 -20.10 -27.68 -7.59
CA MET A 118 -19.77 -28.74 -8.55
C MET A 118 -18.38 -29.35 -8.30
N HIS A 119 -18.20 -30.59 -8.74
CA HIS A 119 -16.96 -31.39 -8.62
C HIS A 119 -16.57 -31.74 -7.18
N SER A 120 -17.54 -31.71 -6.26
CA SER A 120 -17.33 -32.21 -4.90
C SER A 120 -17.17 -33.73 -4.93
N VAL A 121 -16.10 -34.21 -4.30
CA VAL A 121 -15.78 -35.62 -4.21
C VAL A 121 -16.05 -36.11 -2.78
N PHE A 122 -16.70 -37.25 -2.66
CA PHE A 122 -17.03 -37.89 -1.40
C PHE A 122 -16.45 -39.29 -1.36
N ARG A 123 -16.03 -39.73 -0.17
CA ARG A 123 -15.66 -41.12 0.09
C ARG A 123 -16.86 -41.90 0.60
N ILE A 124 -17.11 -43.07 -0.01
CA ILE A 124 -18.20 -43.97 0.36
C ILE A 124 -17.77 -44.77 1.59
N GLN A 125 -18.43 -44.53 2.73
CA GLN A 125 -18.10 -45.18 4.00
C GLN A 125 -18.80 -46.54 4.11
N ASP A 126 -20.13 -46.52 4.05
CA ASP A 126 -20.95 -47.72 4.12
C ASP A 126 -22.26 -47.55 3.35
N ILE A 127 -22.78 -48.69 2.92
CA ILE A 127 -24.06 -48.84 2.23
C ILE A 127 -24.87 -49.84 3.05
N LYS A 128 -26.07 -49.45 3.46
CA LYS A 128 -26.98 -50.24 4.29
C LYS A 128 -28.35 -50.29 3.65
N GLN A 129 -28.97 -51.46 3.67
CA GLN A 129 -30.38 -51.60 3.28
C GLN A 129 -31.27 -51.11 4.43
N MET A 130 -32.36 -50.41 4.10
CA MET A 130 -33.31 -49.96 5.12
C MET A 130 -34.28 -51.08 5.51
N ASP A 131 -34.57 -51.20 6.80
CA ASP A 131 -35.49 -52.19 7.32
C ASP A 131 -36.90 -51.99 6.72
N GLY A 132 -37.45 -53.05 6.13
CA GLY A 132 -38.82 -53.07 5.59
C GLY A 132 -38.98 -52.67 4.12
N ASN A 133 -37.89 -52.37 3.38
CA ASN A 133 -37.95 -52.16 1.93
C ASN A 133 -36.68 -52.68 1.24
N ASP A 134 -36.84 -53.65 0.34
CA ASP A 134 -35.76 -54.32 -0.38
C ASP A 134 -35.08 -53.46 -1.46
N ARG A 135 -35.70 -52.34 -1.83
CA ARG A 135 -35.22 -51.42 -2.86
C ARG A 135 -34.87 -50.04 -2.32
N LEU A 136 -34.67 -49.91 -1.01
CA LEU A 136 -34.33 -48.64 -0.35
C LEU A 136 -33.05 -48.79 0.47
N PHE A 137 -32.08 -47.92 0.21
CA PHE A 137 -30.75 -48.01 0.80
C PHE A 137 -30.27 -46.66 1.36
N GLU A 138 -29.50 -46.71 2.45
CA GLU A 138 -28.73 -45.60 2.99
C GLU A 138 -27.27 -45.71 2.56
N VAL A 139 -26.70 -44.59 2.10
CA VAL A 139 -25.30 -44.50 1.70
C VAL A 139 -24.64 -43.38 2.47
N ASN A 140 -23.71 -43.73 3.36
CA ASN A 140 -22.96 -42.77 4.15
C ASN A 140 -21.74 -42.28 3.37
N LEU A 141 -21.64 -40.97 3.24
CA LEU A 141 -20.61 -40.27 2.51
C LEU A 141 -19.86 -39.30 3.44
N THR A 142 -18.56 -39.13 3.21
CA THR A 142 -17.77 -38.08 3.86
C THR A 142 -17.11 -37.23 2.80
N LEU A 143 -17.20 -35.90 2.94
CA LEU A 143 -16.57 -34.97 2.01
C LEU A 143 -15.04 -35.16 2.03
N THR A 144 -14.44 -35.33 0.85
CA THR A 144 -13.01 -35.64 0.70
C THR A 144 -12.21 -34.37 0.42
N ALA A 145 -10.96 -34.35 0.90
CA ALA A 145 -10.00 -33.27 0.66
C ALA A 145 -8.88 -33.70 -0.30
N ASP A 146 -8.13 -32.73 -0.81
CA ASP A 146 -7.06 -32.95 -1.80
C ASP A 146 -5.91 -33.81 -1.27
N ASN A 147 -5.80 -34.00 0.04
CA ASN A 147 -4.79 -34.86 0.67
C ASN A 147 -5.17 -36.34 0.69
N ASP A 148 -6.36 -36.71 0.21
CA ASP A 148 -6.76 -38.10 0.04
C ASP A 148 -5.85 -38.77 -1.01
N PRO A 149 -5.13 -39.87 -0.66
CA PRO A 149 -4.12 -40.46 -1.55
C PRO A 149 -4.67 -40.92 -2.89
N GLU A 150 -5.88 -41.45 -2.93
CA GLU A 150 -6.51 -41.94 -4.15
C GLU A 150 -6.99 -40.77 -5.02
N LEU A 151 -7.57 -39.74 -4.40
CA LEU A 151 -7.99 -38.54 -5.12
C LEU A 151 -6.77 -37.79 -5.70
N SER A 152 -5.70 -37.66 -4.93
CA SER A 152 -4.45 -37.05 -5.41
C SER A 152 -3.90 -37.83 -6.60
N SER A 153 -3.81 -39.16 -6.48
CA SER A 153 -3.29 -40.04 -7.54
C SER A 153 -4.13 -39.94 -8.82
N LEU A 154 -5.46 -39.95 -8.70
CA LEU A 154 -6.38 -39.79 -9.84
C LEU A 154 -6.22 -38.41 -10.50
N THR A 155 -6.12 -37.36 -9.69
CA THR A 155 -5.97 -36.00 -10.20
C THR A 155 -4.66 -35.85 -10.96
N ASP A 156 -3.57 -36.44 -10.45
CA ASP A 156 -2.27 -36.41 -11.12
C ASP A 156 -2.27 -37.25 -12.41
N TYR A 157 -2.95 -38.39 -12.43
CA TYR A 157 -3.16 -39.18 -13.65
C TYR A 157 -3.89 -38.37 -14.72
N ILE A 158 -5.04 -37.76 -14.38
CA ILE A 158 -5.82 -36.94 -15.32
C ILE A 158 -4.99 -35.77 -15.85
N ARG A 159 -4.20 -35.12 -14.99
CA ARG A 159 -3.28 -34.04 -15.43
C ARG A 159 -2.23 -34.55 -16.41
N GLN A 160 -1.68 -35.74 -16.19
CA GLN A 160 -0.69 -36.34 -17.08
C GLN A 160 -1.28 -36.70 -18.44
N GLU A 161 -2.50 -37.25 -18.49
CA GLU A 161 -3.19 -37.54 -19.76
C GLU A 161 -3.67 -36.28 -20.49
N SER A 162 -4.12 -35.26 -19.75
CA SER A 162 -4.64 -34.03 -20.35
C SER A 162 -3.56 -33.20 -21.05
N PHE A 163 -2.30 -33.36 -20.63
CA PHE A 163 -1.14 -32.67 -21.20
C PHE A 163 -0.02 -33.66 -21.49
N PRO A 164 -0.16 -34.45 -22.57
CA PRO A 164 0.79 -35.51 -22.89
C PRO A 164 2.11 -34.96 -23.46
N ASP A 165 2.08 -33.77 -24.05
CA ASP A 165 3.25 -33.11 -24.63
C ASP A 165 3.99 -32.20 -23.63
N SER A 166 5.22 -31.81 -23.99
CA SER A 166 6.07 -30.92 -23.19
C SER A 166 5.46 -29.52 -23.07
N GLU A 167 4.85 -29.01 -24.13
CA GLU A 167 4.26 -27.68 -24.19
C GLU A 167 3.04 -27.54 -23.27
N GLY A 168 2.15 -28.53 -23.24
CA GLY A 168 1.00 -28.56 -22.33
C GLY A 168 1.43 -28.59 -20.86
N ARG A 169 2.45 -29.39 -20.53
CA ARG A 169 3.04 -29.42 -19.18
C ARG A 169 3.72 -28.10 -18.82
N TYR A 170 4.43 -27.48 -19.76
CA TYR A 170 5.05 -26.18 -19.55
C TYR A 170 4.00 -25.11 -19.20
N ARG A 171 2.88 -25.08 -19.94
CA ARG A 171 1.74 -24.18 -19.69
C ARG A 171 1.07 -24.47 -18.36
N LEU A 172 0.90 -25.75 -18.00
CA LEU A 172 0.38 -26.14 -16.69
C LEU A 172 1.27 -25.61 -15.56
N GLY A 173 2.59 -25.76 -15.69
CA GLY A 173 3.56 -25.19 -14.75
C GLY A 173 3.39 -23.68 -14.58
N MET A 174 3.18 -22.94 -15.68
CA MET A 174 2.97 -21.49 -15.64
C MET A 174 1.68 -21.11 -14.91
N VAL A 175 0.59 -21.84 -15.16
CA VAL A 175 -0.70 -21.61 -14.51
C VAL A 175 -0.59 -21.88 -13.01
N LEU A 176 0.00 -23.00 -12.62
CA LEU A 176 0.22 -23.37 -11.22
C LEU A 176 1.07 -22.32 -10.50
N TRP A 177 2.13 -21.83 -11.15
CA TRP A 177 2.96 -20.75 -10.62
C TRP A 177 2.14 -19.48 -10.39
N LYS A 178 1.35 -19.03 -11.37
CA LYS A 178 0.50 -17.84 -11.22
C LYS A 178 -0.59 -18.00 -10.16
N MET A 179 -1.03 -19.22 -9.88
CA MET A 179 -1.97 -19.55 -8.79
C MET A 179 -1.28 -19.63 -7.41
N GLY A 180 0.04 -19.45 -7.33
CA GLY A 180 0.81 -19.58 -6.09
C GLY A 180 1.05 -21.03 -5.64
N GLN A 181 0.75 -22.03 -6.49
CA GLN A 181 1.03 -23.44 -6.22
C GLN A 181 2.47 -23.79 -6.59
N PHE A 182 3.43 -23.17 -5.91
CA PHE A 182 4.85 -23.19 -6.27
C PHE A 182 5.45 -24.59 -6.30
N ASP A 183 5.16 -25.44 -5.31
CA ASP A 183 5.74 -26.80 -5.23
C ASP A 183 5.27 -27.69 -6.39
N LYS A 184 4.00 -27.55 -6.79
CA LYS A 184 3.46 -28.28 -7.94
C LYS A 184 4.06 -27.77 -9.25
N ALA A 185 4.19 -26.45 -9.40
CA ALA A 185 4.83 -25.85 -10.58
C ALA A 185 6.30 -26.29 -10.70
N GLU A 186 7.02 -26.31 -9.57
CA GLU A 186 8.41 -26.77 -9.49
C GLU A 186 8.53 -28.23 -9.92
N ASN A 187 7.70 -29.13 -9.38
CA ASN A 187 7.70 -30.55 -9.77
C ASN A 187 7.47 -30.74 -11.27
N ILE A 188 6.54 -29.99 -11.88
CA ILE A 188 6.28 -30.07 -13.32
C ILE A 188 7.51 -29.64 -14.13
N TYR A 189 8.15 -28.51 -13.75
CA TYR A 189 9.34 -28.04 -14.46
C TYR A 189 10.56 -28.94 -14.24
N GLN A 190 10.70 -29.57 -13.07
CA GLN A 190 11.76 -30.55 -12.83
C GLN A 190 11.59 -31.79 -13.71
N VAL A 191 10.36 -32.33 -13.82
CA VAL A 191 10.07 -33.47 -14.70
C VAL A 191 10.33 -33.12 -16.17
N LEU A 192 10.04 -31.88 -16.59
CA LEU A 192 10.37 -31.42 -17.94
C LEU A 192 11.88 -31.29 -18.14
N LEU A 193 12.61 -30.81 -17.12
CA LEU A 193 14.05 -30.65 -17.16
C LEU A 193 14.77 -32.00 -17.29
N ASP A 194 14.31 -33.01 -16.54
CA ASP A 194 14.89 -34.36 -16.56
C ASP A 194 14.65 -35.07 -17.91
N LYS A 195 13.64 -34.66 -18.68
CA LYS A 195 13.29 -35.25 -19.97
C LYS A 195 13.96 -34.58 -21.17
N THR A 196 14.35 -33.31 -21.05
CA THR A 196 14.91 -32.57 -22.17
C THR A 196 16.44 -32.68 -22.21
N THR A 197 16.97 -32.93 -23.40
CA THR A 197 18.41 -32.90 -23.70
C THR A 197 18.82 -31.63 -24.46
N ASP A 198 17.87 -30.75 -24.76
CA ASP A 198 18.11 -29.52 -25.53
C ASP A 198 18.54 -28.39 -24.60
N ASP A 199 19.70 -27.78 -24.90
CA ASP A 199 20.29 -26.73 -24.07
C ASP A 199 19.39 -25.47 -23.97
N ASN A 200 18.61 -25.16 -25.00
CA ASN A 200 17.73 -23.99 -25.02
C ASN A 200 16.45 -24.24 -24.20
N ASP A 201 15.88 -25.43 -24.26
CA ASP A 201 14.79 -25.86 -23.39
C ASP A 201 15.23 -25.88 -21.93
N GLN A 202 16.40 -26.46 -21.64
CA GLN A 202 16.99 -26.44 -20.30
C GLN A 202 17.19 -25.01 -19.78
N THR A 203 17.67 -24.11 -20.63
CA THR A 203 17.85 -22.69 -20.30
C THR A 203 16.55 -22.03 -19.90
N THR A 204 15.48 -22.30 -20.65
CA THR A 204 14.12 -21.77 -20.37
C THR A 204 13.57 -22.33 -19.07
N LEU A 205 13.69 -23.64 -18.85
CA LEU A 205 13.23 -24.32 -17.64
C LEU A 205 13.98 -23.86 -16.38
N HIS A 206 15.31 -23.71 -16.44
CA HIS A 206 16.09 -23.10 -15.36
C HIS A 206 15.62 -21.67 -15.05
N GLY A 207 15.25 -20.89 -16.08
CA GLY A 207 14.68 -19.55 -15.90
C GLY A 207 13.33 -19.56 -15.17
N GLN A 208 12.44 -20.52 -15.49
CA GLN A 208 11.16 -20.68 -14.79
C GLN A 208 11.36 -21.12 -13.34
N LEU A 209 12.20 -22.14 -13.10
CA LEU A 209 12.55 -22.59 -11.76
C LEU A 209 13.17 -21.47 -10.92
N GLY A 210 14.08 -20.68 -11.49
CA GLY A 210 14.67 -19.53 -10.80
C GLY A 210 13.62 -18.48 -10.40
N SER A 211 12.64 -18.24 -11.26
CA SER A 211 11.53 -17.32 -10.98
C SER A 211 10.63 -17.82 -9.85
N ILE A 212 10.35 -19.13 -9.81
CA ILE A 212 9.62 -19.78 -8.71
C ILE A 212 10.40 -19.67 -7.39
N LYS A 213 11.70 -20.00 -7.39
CA LYS A 213 12.55 -19.89 -6.18
C LYS A 213 12.61 -18.46 -5.64
N LYS A 214 12.65 -17.45 -6.53
CA LYS A 214 12.57 -16.04 -6.14
C LYS A 214 11.25 -15.72 -5.44
N ASP A 215 10.12 -16.24 -5.94
CA ASP A 215 8.80 -16.02 -5.33
C ASP A 215 8.62 -16.80 -4.03
N GLN A 216 9.32 -17.92 -3.85
CA GLN A 216 9.46 -18.64 -2.58
C GLN A 216 10.47 -17.97 -1.61
N GLU A 217 11.02 -16.79 -1.94
CA GLU A 217 12.05 -16.08 -1.16
C GLU A 217 13.38 -16.83 -1.00
N LYS A 218 13.60 -17.89 -1.78
CA LYS A 218 14.86 -18.67 -1.85
C LYS A 218 15.84 -18.02 -2.83
N TYR A 219 16.32 -16.82 -2.49
CA TYR A 219 17.06 -15.97 -3.42
C TYR A 219 18.39 -16.56 -3.91
N HIS A 220 19.12 -17.30 -3.06
CA HIS A 220 20.39 -17.91 -3.47
C HIS A 220 20.20 -19.02 -4.50
N GLU A 221 19.20 -19.90 -4.31
CA GLU A 221 18.85 -20.92 -5.30
C GLU A 221 18.39 -20.28 -6.63
N ALA A 222 17.60 -19.20 -6.54
CA ALA A 222 17.16 -18.44 -7.71
C ALA A 222 18.34 -17.86 -8.50
N LEU A 223 19.35 -17.31 -7.82
CA LEU A 223 20.56 -16.80 -8.46
C LEU A 223 21.30 -17.92 -9.19
N THR A 224 21.53 -19.06 -8.56
CA THR A 224 22.23 -20.19 -9.19
C THR A 224 21.52 -20.66 -10.47
N LEU A 225 20.19 -20.75 -10.45
CA LEU A 225 19.40 -21.16 -11.61
C LEU A 225 19.45 -20.11 -12.74
N HIS A 226 19.31 -18.83 -12.41
CA HIS A 226 19.41 -17.75 -13.39
C HIS A 226 20.83 -17.56 -13.95
N GLU A 227 21.87 -17.81 -13.15
CA GLU A 227 23.27 -17.79 -13.61
C GLU A 227 23.57 -18.93 -14.57
N LYS A 228 23.06 -20.15 -14.30
CA LYS A 228 23.14 -21.28 -15.26
C LYS A 228 22.46 -20.93 -16.59
N SER A 229 21.24 -20.39 -16.53
CA SER A 229 20.50 -19.94 -17.72
C SER A 229 21.26 -18.86 -18.50
N LEU A 230 21.87 -17.90 -17.80
CA LEU A 230 22.68 -16.84 -18.41
C LEU A 230 23.95 -17.40 -19.09
N ASP A 231 24.68 -18.30 -18.43
CA ASP A 231 25.91 -18.92 -18.98
C ASP A 231 25.62 -19.68 -20.28
N THR A 232 24.55 -20.47 -20.33
CA THR A 232 24.13 -21.16 -21.56
C THR A 232 23.74 -20.17 -22.66
N CYS A 233 22.96 -19.13 -22.34
CA CYS A 233 22.63 -18.07 -23.29
C CYS A 233 23.87 -17.36 -23.83
N GLN A 234 24.88 -17.08 -23.00
CA GLN A 234 26.11 -16.40 -23.42
C GLN A 234 26.96 -17.25 -24.37
N LYS A 235 26.94 -18.58 -24.21
CA LYS A 235 27.67 -19.52 -25.07
C LYS A 235 26.98 -19.75 -26.42
N THR A 236 25.65 -19.69 -26.44
CA THR A 236 24.84 -20.12 -27.59
C THR A 236 24.33 -18.95 -28.44
N LEU A 237 24.13 -17.77 -27.85
CA LEU A 237 23.46 -16.65 -28.49
C LEU A 237 24.41 -15.47 -28.81
N PRO A 238 24.10 -14.67 -29.84
CA PRO A 238 24.84 -13.45 -30.12
C PRO A 238 24.76 -12.44 -28.94
N PRO A 239 25.77 -11.56 -28.76
CA PRO A 239 25.83 -10.63 -27.62
C PRO A 239 24.61 -9.71 -27.42
N ASN A 240 23.85 -9.43 -28.49
CA ASN A 240 22.69 -8.53 -28.48
C ASN A 240 21.35 -9.27 -28.51
N HIS A 241 21.34 -10.57 -28.26
CA HIS A 241 20.11 -11.37 -28.30
C HIS A 241 19.14 -10.96 -27.17
N PRO A 242 17.83 -10.78 -27.43
CA PRO A 242 16.84 -10.39 -26.42
C PRO A 242 16.76 -11.32 -25.20
N SER A 243 17.05 -12.62 -25.35
CA SER A 243 17.11 -13.57 -24.23
C SER A 243 18.17 -13.20 -23.19
N LEU A 244 19.33 -12.66 -23.61
CA LEU A 244 20.35 -12.18 -22.67
C LEU A 244 19.84 -11.02 -21.82
N ALA A 245 19.08 -10.10 -22.42
CA ALA A 245 18.45 -9.00 -21.68
C ALA A 245 17.45 -9.53 -20.63
N THR A 246 16.69 -10.57 -20.98
CA THR A 246 15.74 -11.22 -20.06
C THR A 246 16.46 -11.86 -18.88
N SER A 247 17.54 -12.62 -19.12
CA SER A 247 18.34 -13.24 -18.06
C SER A 247 18.97 -12.21 -17.12
N TYR A 248 19.49 -11.10 -17.66
CA TYR A 248 19.99 -9.99 -16.84
C TYR A 248 18.89 -9.32 -16.01
N ILE A 249 17.68 -9.13 -16.56
CA ILE A 249 16.55 -8.56 -15.80
C ILE A 249 16.18 -9.48 -14.62
N CYS A 250 16.13 -10.80 -14.84
CA CYS A 250 15.86 -11.75 -13.77
C CYS A 250 16.89 -11.66 -12.64
N LEU A 251 18.19 -11.64 -12.96
CA LEU A 251 19.26 -11.45 -11.97
C LEU A 251 19.16 -10.09 -11.26
N GLY A 252 18.86 -9.02 -11.99
CA GLY A 252 18.63 -7.69 -11.44
C GLY A 252 17.47 -7.67 -10.43
N LEU A 253 16.37 -8.36 -10.75
CA LEU A 253 15.21 -8.51 -9.87
C LEU A 253 15.57 -9.25 -8.58
N VAL A 254 16.30 -10.37 -8.67
CA VAL A 254 16.72 -11.14 -7.48
C VAL A 254 17.63 -10.29 -6.58
N HIS A 255 18.64 -9.62 -7.15
CA HIS A 255 19.51 -8.74 -6.36
C HIS A 255 18.76 -7.55 -5.75
N SER A 256 17.77 -6.98 -6.44
CA SER A 256 16.91 -5.92 -5.92
C SER A 256 16.02 -6.38 -4.76
N LYS A 257 15.65 -7.67 -4.71
CA LYS A 257 14.93 -8.28 -3.58
C LYS A 257 15.85 -8.54 -2.39
N MET A 258 17.12 -8.89 -2.64
CA MET A 258 18.16 -9.03 -1.61
C MET A 258 18.76 -7.70 -1.13
N CYS A 259 18.20 -6.55 -1.54
CA CYS A 259 18.72 -5.22 -1.24
C CYS A 259 20.16 -4.94 -1.75
N ASN A 260 20.69 -5.75 -2.67
CA ASN A 260 21.98 -5.50 -3.33
C ASN A 260 21.78 -4.60 -4.57
N TYR A 261 21.47 -3.34 -4.30
CA TYR A 261 21.10 -2.38 -5.33
C TYR A 261 22.19 -2.07 -6.38
N PRO A 262 23.48 -1.95 -6.01
CA PRO A 262 24.54 -1.73 -7.02
C PRO A 262 24.65 -2.86 -8.04
N LYS A 263 24.56 -4.12 -7.58
CA LYS A 263 24.61 -5.28 -8.48
C LYS A 263 23.34 -5.37 -9.32
N ALA A 264 22.17 -5.05 -8.75
CA ALA A 264 20.92 -4.97 -9.49
C ALA A 264 20.97 -3.93 -10.63
N LEU A 265 21.45 -2.71 -10.35
CA LEU A 265 21.63 -1.66 -11.35
C LEU A 265 22.54 -2.12 -12.50
N SER A 266 23.69 -2.72 -12.18
CA SER A 266 24.62 -3.21 -13.19
C SER A 266 23.96 -4.19 -14.17
N TYR A 267 23.12 -5.11 -13.67
CA TYR A 267 22.40 -6.04 -14.53
C TYR A 267 21.29 -5.37 -15.34
N TYR A 268 20.50 -4.47 -14.73
CA TYR A 268 19.47 -3.73 -15.46
C TYR A 268 20.04 -2.84 -16.55
N GLU A 269 21.19 -2.21 -16.33
CA GLU A 269 21.90 -1.40 -17.33
C GLU A 269 22.41 -2.25 -18.49
N LYS A 270 22.96 -3.45 -18.23
CA LYS A 270 23.33 -4.41 -19.28
C LYS A 270 22.12 -4.81 -20.11
N ALA A 271 20.99 -5.12 -19.47
CA ALA A 271 19.75 -5.45 -20.17
C ALA A 271 19.20 -4.29 -21.00
N LEU A 272 19.24 -3.07 -20.45
CA LEU A 272 18.79 -1.86 -21.13
C LEU A 272 19.65 -1.61 -22.39
N LYS A 273 20.97 -1.77 -22.32
CA LYS A 273 21.87 -1.60 -23.46
C LYS A 273 21.54 -2.56 -24.60
N ILE A 274 21.28 -3.83 -24.30
CA ILE A 274 20.87 -4.82 -25.31
C ILE A 274 19.53 -4.44 -25.94
N LYS A 275 18.55 -4.04 -25.12
CA LYS A 275 17.24 -3.61 -25.62
C LYS A 275 17.32 -2.34 -26.49
N GLN A 276 18.18 -1.39 -26.14
CA GLN A 276 18.39 -0.17 -26.93
C GLN A 276 18.99 -0.45 -28.32
N GLN A 277 19.82 -1.49 -28.43
CA GLN A 277 20.43 -1.87 -29.71
C GLN A 277 19.51 -2.74 -30.58
N SER A 278 18.55 -3.44 -29.98
CA SER A 278 17.67 -4.40 -30.67
C SER A 278 16.26 -3.88 -30.93
N LEU A 279 15.80 -2.84 -30.22
CA LEU A 279 14.42 -2.35 -30.28
C LEU A 279 14.35 -0.88 -30.75
N PRO A 280 13.23 -0.48 -31.38
CA PRO A 280 12.96 0.93 -31.68
C PRO A 280 12.94 1.80 -30.42
N PRO A 281 13.29 3.10 -30.51
CA PRO A 281 13.40 4.00 -29.36
C PRO A 281 12.15 4.12 -28.47
N ASN A 282 10.96 3.93 -29.05
CA ASN A 282 9.67 4.05 -28.36
C ASN A 282 9.07 2.69 -27.99
N HIS A 283 9.85 1.61 -28.04
CA HIS A 283 9.34 0.29 -27.71
C HIS A 283 9.02 0.15 -26.21
N LEU A 284 7.83 -0.37 -25.87
CA LEU A 284 7.34 -0.45 -24.48
C LEU A 284 8.28 -1.21 -23.53
N SER A 285 8.99 -2.23 -24.02
CA SER A 285 10.03 -2.95 -23.24
C SER A 285 11.19 -2.07 -22.76
N LEU A 286 11.48 -0.94 -23.42
CA LEU A 286 12.43 0.07 -22.94
C LEU A 286 11.85 0.85 -21.76
N ALA A 287 10.58 1.25 -21.85
CA ALA A 287 9.88 1.93 -20.75
C ALA A 287 9.90 1.09 -19.47
N SER A 288 9.62 -0.22 -19.60
CA SER A 288 9.69 -1.16 -18.47
C SER A 288 11.09 -1.22 -17.84
N SER A 289 12.15 -1.25 -18.67
CA SER A 289 13.54 -1.24 -18.17
C SER A 289 13.90 0.07 -17.46
N TYR A 290 13.51 1.23 -18.02
CA TYR A 290 13.72 2.52 -17.36
C TYR A 290 13.00 2.58 -16.02
N TYR A 291 11.76 2.08 -15.96
CA TYR A 291 10.98 2.01 -14.73
C TYR A 291 11.63 1.10 -13.68
N ASP A 292 12.14 -0.08 -14.06
CA ASP A 292 12.82 -0.99 -13.12
C ASP A 292 14.08 -0.35 -12.51
N ILE A 293 14.87 0.36 -13.31
CA ILE A 293 16.03 1.12 -12.83
C ILE A 293 15.59 2.25 -11.88
N GLY A 294 14.54 3.00 -12.24
CA GLY A 294 13.95 4.03 -11.38
C GLY A 294 13.50 3.47 -10.04
N LEU A 295 12.91 2.26 -10.03
CA LEU A 295 12.52 1.56 -8.80
C LEU A 295 13.71 1.21 -7.91
N VAL A 296 14.84 0.79 -8.48
CA VAL A 296 16.05 0.54 -7.70
C VAL A 296 16.61 1.83 -7.10
N TYR A 297 16.70 2.91 -7.88
CA TYR A 297 17.12 4.22 -7.34
C TYR A 297 16.19 4.73 -6.25
N ARG A 298 14.87 4.53 -6.38
CA ARG A 298 13.90 4.86 -5.33
C ARG A 298 14.17 4.06 -4.05
N LYS A 299 14.42 2.76 -4.15
CA LYS A 299 14.78 1.92 -3.00
C LYS A 299 16.11 2.35 -2.34
N MET A 300 17.03 2.91 -3.11
CA MET A 300 18.27 3.52 -2.61
C MET A 300 18.09 4.94 -2.03
N SER A 301 16.86 5.47 -2.01
CA SER A 301 16.56 6.87 -1.65
C SER A 301 17.22 7.92 -2.57
N ASN A 302 17.64 7.54 -3.77
CA ASN A 302 18.12 8.48 -4.78
C ASN A 302 16.95 8.92 -5.67
N TYR A 303 16.09 9.77 -5.12
CA TYR A 303 14.84 10.17 -5.76
C TYR A 303 15.03 11.01 -7.03
N SER A 304 16.09 11.83 -7.10
CA SER A 304 16.38 12.63 -8.30
C SER A 304 16.67 11.74 -9.50
N LYS A 305 17.52 10.70 -9.35
CA LYS A 305 17.74 9.71 -10.40
C LYS A 305 16.49 8.88 -10.64
N ALA A 306 15.79 8.43 -9.60
CA ALA A 306 14.55 7.67 -9.79
C ALA A 306 13.55 8.43 -10.68
N ARG A 307 13.41 9.74 -10.45
CA ARG A 307 12.53 10.63 -11.20
C ARG A 307 12.89 10.70 -12.68
N THR A 308 14.16 10.91 -13.03
CA THR A 308 14.58 10.99 -14.44
C THR A 308 14.30 9.69 -15.20
N PHE A 309 14.50 8.55 -14.53
CA PHE A 309 14.19 7.23 -15.10
C PHE A 309 12.67 7.00 -15.23
N TYR A 310 11.86 7.41 -14.25
CA TYR A 310 10.40 7.33 -14.31
C TYR A 310 9.81 8.25 -15.39
N GLU A 311 10.29 9.50 -15.50
CA GLU A 311 9.91 10.43 -16.58
C GLU A 311 10.12 9.79 -17.95
N ARG A 312 11.29 9.17 -18.16
CA ARG A 312 11.60 8.51 -19.44
C ARG A 312 10.68 7.31 -19.70
N ALA A 313 10.36 6.52 -18.68
CA ALA A 313 9.43 5.41 -18.79
C ALA A 313 8.01 5.88 -19.15
N ILE A 314 7.52 6.91 -18.47
CA ILE A 314 6.19 7.51 -18.70
C ILE A 314 6.12 8.09 -20.11
N GLN A 315 7.13 8.84 -20.56
CA GLN A 315 7.16 9.42 -21.90
C GLN A 315 7.02 8.37 -23.02
N ILE A 316 7.74 7.25 -22.91
CA ILE A 316 7.64 6.14 -23.88
C ILE A 316 6.28 5.45 -23.74
N GLY A 317 5.80 5.26 -22.50
CA GLY A 317 4.50 4.67 -22.20
C GLY A 317 3.34 5.45 -22.80
N GLU A 318 3.32 6.78 -22.67
CA GLU A 318 2.28 7.67 -23.20
C GLU A 318 2.17 7.61 -24.73
N GLN A 319 3.27 7.33 -25.43
CA GLN A 319 3.27 7.19 -26.89
C GLN A 319 2.72 5.83 -27.35
N SER A 320 2.76 4.82 -26.48
CA SER A 320 2.46 3.42 -26.84
C SER A 320 1.20 2.85 -26.20
N LEU A 321 0.72 3.47 -25.11
CA LEU A 321 -0.37 2.96 -24.29
C LEU A 321 -1.49 4.01 -24.13
N PRO A 322 -2.76 3.58 -24.04
CA PRO A 322 -3.85 4.45 -23.61
C PRO A 322 -3.57 5.08 -22.24
N SER A 323 -4.09 6.30 -22.01
CA SER A 323 -3.88 7.04 -20.75
C SER A 323 -4.36 6.31 -19.49
N ASN A 324 -5.33 5.41 -19.63
CA ASN A 324 -5.90 4.59 -18.55
C ASN A 324 -5.19 3.23 -18.36
N HIS A 325 -4.08 2.96 -19.06
CA HIS A 325 -3.39 1.68 -18.96
C HIS A 325 -2.83 1.47 -17.53
N PRO A 326 -3.05 0.30 -16.90
CA PRO A 326 -2.62 0.05 -15.51
C PRO A 326 -1.13 0.28 -15.25
N ASP A 327 -0.26 -0.10 -16.18
CA ASP A 327 1.18 0.12 -16.03
C ASP A 327 1.54 1.61 -16.04
N LEU A 328 0.92 2.40 -16.92
CA LEU A 328 1.16 3.83 -16.99
C LEU A 328 0.70 4.53 -15.70
N GLN A 329 -0.45 4.13 -15.17
CA GLN A 329 -0.95 4.61 -13.87
C GLN A 329 0.01 4.26 -12.73
N LYS A 330 0.51 3.01 -12.70
CA LYS A 330 1.50 2.57 -11.72
C LYS A 330 2.80 3.38 -11.79
N TRP A 331 3.27 3.68 -12.99
CA TRP A 331 4.50 4.47 -13.18
C TRP A 331 4.31 5.91 -12.72
N ARG A 332 3.17 6.56 -13.05
CA ARG A 332 2.83 7.91 -12.55
C ARG A 332 2.72 7.97 -11.03
N ASN A 333 2.04 7.01 -10.41
CA ASN A 333 1.92 6.97 -8.95
C ASN A 333 3.29 6.88 -8.25
N ASN A 334 4.21 6.08 -8.80
CA ASN A 334 5.56 5.98 -8.26
C ASN A 334 6.40 7.22 -8.54
N PHE A 335 6.19 7.89 -9.68
CA PHE A 335 6.78 9.18 -9.97
C PHE A 335 6.33 10.26 -8.96
N GLU A 336 5.04 10.32 -8.65
CA GLU A 336 4.49 11.23 -7.64
C GLU A 336 5.00 10.90 -6.22
N ASP A 337 5.09 9.63 -5.82
CA ASP A 337 5.68 9.25 -4.52
C ASP A 337 7.14 9.71 -4.38
N THR A 338 7.87 9.86 -5.49
CA THR A 338 9.24 10.41 -5.48
C THR A 338 9.32 11.94 -5.39
N SER A 339 8.22 12.67 -5.56
CA SER A 339 8.19 14.14 -5.48
C SER A 339 7.98 14.68 -4.06
N ILE A 340 7.57 13.85 -3.10
CA ILE A 340 7.14 14.34 -1.79
C ILE A 340 8.36 14.64 -0.89
N ARG A 341 8.62 15.95 -0.65
CA ARG A 341 9.44 16.48 0.45
C ARG A 341 8.84 16.08 1.81
N ARG A 342 9.01 14.82 2.20
CA ARG A 342 8.43 14.25 3.44
C ARG A 342 9.46 13.47 4.23
N ASN A 343 9.43 13.69 5.54
CA ASN A 343 10.17 12.87 6.50
C ASN A 343 9.45 11.53 6.67
N ARG A 344 10.13 10.43 6.36
CA ARG A 344 9.58 9.07 6.52
C ARG A 344 9.66 8.63 7.99
N PRO A 345 8.74 7.76 8.47
CA PRO A 345 8.84 7.19 9.81
C PRO A 345 10.20 6.51 10.04
N GLY A 346 10.80 6.72 11.22
CA GLY A 346 12.09 6.12 11.58
C GLY A 346 13.33 6.81 10.98
N ILE A 347 13.17 7.97 10.32
CA ILE A 347 14.30 8.77 9.85
C ILE A 347 15.17 9.25 11.02
N LYS A 348 16.49 9.27 10.84
CA LYS A 348 17.43 9.77 11.87
C LYS A 348 17.34 11.29 11.94
N ALA A 349 17.63 11.85 13.12
CA ALA A 349 17.61 13.31 13.32
C ALA A 349 18.49 14.08 12.31
N LYS A 350 19.67 13.55 11.96
CA LYS A 350 20.58 14.14 10.96
C LYS A 350 20.00 14.21 9.54
N ASP A 351 19.01 13.37 9.24
CA ASP A 351 18.38 13.24 7.93
C ASP A 351 17.00 13.93 7.91
N TRP A 352 16.57 14.50 9.04
CA TRP A 352 15.29 15.21 9.18
C TRP A 352 15.28 16.49 8.33
N CYS A 353 14.27 16.64 7.48
CA CYS A 353 14.12 17.74 6.52
C CYS A 353 15.29 17.88 5.54
N ASN A 354 16.14 16.85 5.38
CA ASN A 354 17.33 16.91 4.53
C ASN A 354 17.02 16.64 3.05
N TRP A 355 16.10 17.43 2.49
CA TRP A 355 15.76 17.38 1.07
C TRP A 355 16.65 18.34 0.26
N PRO A 356 16.78 18.15 -1.07
CA PRO A 356 17.42 19.12 -1.94
C PRO A 356 16.79 20.52 -1.79
N ASP A 357 17.55 21.57 -2.03
CA ASP A 357 17.01 22.93 -1.96
C ASP A 357 16.18 23.29 -3.20
N GLU A 358 15.10 24.03 -3.01
CA GLU A 358 14.21 24.49 -4.09
C GLU A 358 13.59 25.85 -3.75
N SER A 359 13.23 26.62 -4.77
CA SER A 359 12.50 27.87 -4.62
C SER A 359 11.04 27.60 -4.27
N LEU A 360 10.40 28.53 -3.57
CA LEU A 360 9.00 28.37 -3.16
C LEU A 360 8.05 28.16 -4.36
N GLU A 361 8.30 28.86 -5.47
CA GLU A 361 7.52 28.78 -6.71
C GLU A 361 7.51 27.37 -7.34
N ASN A 362 8.59 26.61 -7.14
CA ASN A 362 8.74 25.27 -7.69
C ASN A 362 8.17 24.18 -6.74
N MET A 363 7.78 24.54 -5.51
CA MET A 363 7.25 23.59 -4.55
C MET A 363 5.76 23.30 -4.79
N ASP A 364 5.48 22.24 -5.55
CA ASP A 364 4.11 21.78 -5.82
C ASP A 364 3.62 20.81 -4.71
N SER A 365 3.42 21.33 -3.49
CA SER A 365 2.91 20.55 -2.36
C SER A 365 1.92 21.34 -1.52
N LEU A 366 0.89 20.69 -0.97
CA LEU A 366 0.01 21.29 0.05
C LEU A 366 0.77 21.76 1.31
N PHE A 367 2.00 21.27 1.51
CA PHE A 367 2.87 21.64 2.63
C PHE A 367 4.05 22.54 2.22
N HIS A 368 4.01 23.14 1.03
CA HIS A 368 5.12 23.94 0.47
C HIS A 368 5.62 25.02 1.43
N ILE A 369 4.73 25.77 2.09
CA ILE A 369 5.12 26.79 3.09
C ILE A 369 5.86 26.17 4.27
N GLN A 370 5.33 25.06 4.82
CA GLN A 370 5.98 24.37 5.92
C GLN A 370 7.37 23.84 5.52
N GLN A 371 7.47 23.25 4.33
CA GLN A 371 8.73 22.71 3.78
C GLN A 371 9.75 23.81 3.52
N TYR A 372 9.30 24.98 3.04
CA TYR A 372 10.14 26.14 2.83
C TYR A 372 10.70 26.69 4.14
N ILE A 373 9.86 26.83 5.17
CA ILE A 373 10.31 27.22 6.52
C ILE A 373 11.34 26.21 7.05
N GLN A 374 11.07 24.91 6.92
CA GLN A 374 12.00 23.86 7.35
C GLN A 374 13.34 23.89 6.59
N GLN A 375 13.30 24.18 5.29
CA GLN A 375 14.49 24.39 4.47
C GLN A 375 15.30 25.60 4.96
N ALA A 376 14.65 26.73 5.23
CA ALA A 376 15.31 27.94 5.74
C ALA A 376 15.99 27.70 7.09
N ILE A 377 15.29 27.03 8.03
CA ILE A 377 15.85 26.67 9.34
C ILE A 377 17.06 25.74 9.20
N ARG A 378 16.94 24.71 8.34
CA ARG A 378 18.03 23.75 8.10
C ARG A 378 19.27 24.42 7.51
N ARG A 379 19.09 25.39 6.61
CA ARG A 379 20.21 26.12 5.98
C ARG A 379 21.01 26.90 6.99
N ASN A 380 20.33 27.71 7.80
CA ASN A 380 20.98 28.49 8.84
C ASN A 380 19.97 28.86 9.94
N PRO A 381 19.96 28.17 11.09
CA PRO A 381 19.01 28.45 12.17
C PRO A 381 19.27 29.80 12.86
N SER A 382 20.47 30.39 12.70
CA SER A 382 20.83 31.68 13.30
C SER A 382 20.32 32.89 12.51
N ASP A 383 19.98 32.72 11.24
CA ASP A 383 19.47 33.77 10.35
C ASP A 383 17.96 33.95 10.52
N ILE A 384 17.58 34.54 11.65
CA ILE A 384 16.18 34.71 12.05
C ILE A 384 15.43 35.64 11.09
N ASP A 385 16.10 36.67 10.57
CA ASP A 385 15.47 37.61 9.66
C ASP A 385 15.11 36.94 8.34
N PHE A 386 16.01 36.14 7.76
CA PHE A 386 15.70 35.36 6.57
C PHE A 386 14.57 34.34 6.84
N ILE A 387 14.62 33.61 7.95
CA ILE A 387 13.61 32.59 8.27
C ILE A 387 12.21 33.19 8.42
N LEU A 388 12.10 34.39 8.99
CA LEU A 388 10.81 35.04 9.26
C LEU A 388 10.36 35.99 8.15
N GLN A 389 11.19 36.22 7.12
CA GLN A 389 10.86 37.07 5.98
C GLN A 389 9.74 36.42 5.15
N VAL A 390 8.66 37.16 4.94
CA VAL A 390 7.53 36.69 4.13
C VAL A 390 7.93 36.73 2.65
N PRO A 391 7.81 35.60 1.92
CA PRO A 391 8.03 35.57 0.48
C PRO A 391 7.03 36.47 -0.29
N GLU A 392 7.40 36.96 -1.47
CA GLU A 392 6.52 37.80 -2.28
C GLU A 392 5.19 37.09 -2.60
N GLN A 393 4.08 37.83 -2.53
CA GLN A 393 2.71 37.35 -2.80
C GLN A 393 2.17 36.27 -1.84
N GLN A 394 2.89 35.95 -0.75
CA GLN A 394 2.42 34.99 0.24
C GLN A 394 1.41 35.60 1.22
N ASP A 395 0.32 34.87 1.49
CA ASP A 395 -0.66 35.25 2.51
C ASP A 395 -0.04 35.23 3.92
N GLU A 396 -0.13 36.37 4.61
CA GLU A 396 0.45 36.56 5.95
C GLU A 396 -0.23 35.67 7.00
N GLY A 397 -1.53 35.37 6.84
CA GLY A 397 -2.29 34.50 7.74
C GLY A 397 -1.79 33.05 7.69
N VAL A 398 -1.59 32.53 6.49
CA VAL A 398 -0.97 31.22 6.24
C VAL A 398 0.46 31.19 6.78
N TRP A 399 1.24 32.25 6.55
CA TRP A 399 2.61 32.35 7.04
C TRP A 399 2.70 32.27 8.57
N LYS A 400 1.87 33.05 9.29
CA LYS A 400 1.78 32.99 10.76
C LYS A 400 1.38 31.61 11.24
N TYR A 401 0.39 31.01 10.59
CA TYR A 401 -0.14 29.70 10.96
C TYR A 401 0.91 28.59 10.81
N GLU A 402 1.61 28.50 9.67
CA GLU A 402 2.62 27.46 9.47
C GLU A 402 3.88 27.67 10.32
N HIS A 403 4.31 28.92 10.57
CA HIS A 403 5.35 29.18 11.57
C HIS A 403 4.95 28.71 12.97
N LEU A 404 3.71 28.98 13.40
CA LEU A 404 3.25 28.53 14.71
C LEU A 404 3.22 27.01 14.82
N ARG A 405 2.79 26.31 13.76
CA ARG A 405 2.85 24.85 13.70
C ARG A 405 4.29 24.35 13.76
N GLN A 406 5.20 25.01 13.06
CA GLN A 406 6.61 24.67 13.05
C GLN A 406 7.25 24.86 14.43
N PHE A 407 6.93 25.93 15.16
CA PHE A 407 7.36 26.10 16.56
C PHE A 407 6.84 24.97 17.48
N CYS A 408 5.58 24.56 17.32
CA CYS A 408 5.03 23.44 18.09
C CYS A 408 5.79 22.13 17.80
N LEU A 409 6.23 21.92 16.55
CA LEU A 409 7.01 20.73 16.18
C LEU A 409 8.38 20.75 16.85
N GLU A 410 9.12 21.85 16.76
CA GLU A 410 10.46 22.00 17.34
C GLU A 410 10.46 21.99 18.88
N LEU A 411 9.36 22.40 19.51
CA LEU A 411 9.20 22.30 20.97
C LEU A 411 9.08 20.87 21.50
N ASN A 412 8.72 19.90 20.67
CA ASN A 412 8.79 18.50 21.09
C ASN A 412 10.22 18.10 21.42
N ASP A 413 11.21 18.62 20.67
CA ASP A 413 12.63 18.35 20.94
C ASP A 413 13.04 18.94 22.29
N LEU A 414 12.63 20.18 22.58
CA LEU A 414 12.88 20.80 23.90
C LEU A 414 12.20 19.99 25.01
N THR A 415 10.99 19.50 24.79
CA THR A 415 10.25 18.69 25.78
C THR A 415 11.01 17.40 26.10
N VAL A 416 11.54 16.71 25.09
CA VAL A 416 12.36 15.50 25.27
C VAL A 416 13.67 15.82 26.01
N TYR A 417 14.27 16.98 25.75
CA TYR A 417 15.45 17.43 26.50
C TYR A 417 15.12 17.69 27.97
N LEU A 418 14.02 18.39 28.25
CA LEU A 418 13.56 18.71 29.61
C LEU A 418 13.20 17.46 30.41
N GLN A 419 12.69 16.39 29.80
CA GLN A 419 12.34 15.13 30.48
C GLN A 419 13.50 14.50 31.27
N LYS A 420 14.75 14.87 30.98
CA LYS A 420 15.91 14.40 31.73
C LYS A 420 15.96 14.93 33.17
N GLU A 421 15.43 16.12 33.41
CA GLU A 421 15.56 16.85 34.70
C GLU A 421 14.23 17.39 35.25
N CYS A 422 13.27 17.71 34.38
CA CYS A 422 11.96 18.24 34.71
C CYS A 422 11.00 17.08 35.02
N LEU A 423 10.93 16.71 36.30
CA LEU A 423 10.09 15.64 36.83
C LEU A 423 8.96 16.21 37.69
N PRO A 424 7.86 15.48 37.92
CA PRO A 424 6.78 15.96 38.78
C PRO A 424 7.21 16.30 40.20
N ASP A 425 8.25 15.64 40.72
CA ASP A 425 8.77 15.89 42.05
C ASP A 425 9.66 17.13 42.12
N THR A 426 10.40 17.44 41.05
CA THR A 426 11.29 18.61 40.97
C THR A 426 10.54 19.87 40.56
N CYS A 427 9.59 19.74 39.64
CA CYS A 427 8.78 20.83 39.09
C CYS A 427 7.29 20.52 39.24
N SER A 428 6.83 20.54 40.49
CA SER A 428 5.45 20.21 40.88
C SER A 428 4.40 21.21 40.34
N GLN A 429 4.85 22.42 39.99
CA GLN A 429 4.02 23.48 39.42
C GLN A 429 4.69 24.09 38.18
N MET A 430 3.87 24.54 37.23
CA MET A 430 4.33 25.29 36.06
C MET A 430 4.56 26.76 36.42
N THR A 431 5.78 27.12 36.78
CA THR A 431 6.19 28.49 37.13
C THR A 431 7.35 28.98 36.26
N ALA A 432 7.56 30.30 36.21
CA ALA A 432 8.80 30.88 35.69
C ALA A 432 9.58 31.60 36.80
N THR A 433 8.92 32.50 37.51
CA THR A 433 9.43 33.11 38.74
C THR A 433 8.34 33.08 39.80
N GLU A 434 8.63 33.54 41.02
CA GLU A 434 7.64 33.63 42.11
C GLU A 434 6.38 34.45 41.73
N GLN A 435 6.51 35.38 40.77
CA GLN A 435 5.40 36.22 40.29
C GLN A 435 4.59 35.58 39.15
N TRP A 436 5.12 34.52 38.52
CA TRP A 436 4.56 33.93 37.31
C TRP A 436 4.21 32.46 37.51
N ILE A 437 2.98 32.23 37.96
CA ILE A 437 2.38 30.90 38.15
C ILE A 437 1.38 30.63 37.02
N PHE A 438 1.57 29.54 36.28
CA PHE A 438 0.76 29.22 35.10
C PHE A 438 -0.22 28.09 35.38
N LEU A 439 -1.51 28.42 35.36
CA LEU A 439 -2.59 27.42 35.50
C LEU A 439 -2.88 26.71 34.17
N CYS A 440 -3.08 25.39 34.25
CA CYS A 440 -3.32 24.53 33.10
C CYS A 440 -4.81 24.53 32.69
N ALA A 441 -5.09 25.00 31.47
CA ALA A 441 -6.44 25.08 30.91
C ALA A 441 -6.93 23.78 30.24
N ALA A 442 -6.17 22.68 30.29
CA ALA A 442 -6.60 21.38 29.77
C ALA A 442 -7.66 20.71 30.66
N HIS A 443 -7.86 21.23 31.87
CA HIS A 443 -8.83 20.73 32.84
C HIS A 443 -10.09 21.58 32.82
N LYS A 444 -11.24 21.00 33.23
CA LYS A 444 -12.54 21.69 33.26
C LYS A 444 -12.48 23.04 34.00
N ASN A 445 -11.70 23.08 35.08
CA ASN A 445 -11.32 24.31 35.78
C ASN A 445 -9.78 24.43 35.74
N PRO A 446 -9.22 25.61 35.42
CA PRO A 446 -7.78 25.81 35.43
C PRO A 446 -7.17 25.43 36.78
N LYS A 447 -6.20 24.53 36.76
CA LYS A 447 -5.53 24.03 37.96
C LYS A 447 -4.03 23.96 37.77
N GLU A 448 -3.31 23.83 38.87
CA GLU A 448 -1.88 23.59 38.86
C GLU A 448 -1.60 22.17 38.34
N CYS A 449 -0.53 22.08 37.55
CA CYS A 449 0.01 20.82 37.05
C CYS A 449 1.53 20.86 37.17
N PRO A 450 2.17 19.69 37.33
CA PRO A 450 3.59 19.55 37.10
C PRO A 450 4.01 20.17 35.78
N ALA A 451 5.18 20.81 35.73
CA ALA A 451 5.61 21.58 34.57
C ALA A 451 5.73 20.71 33.30
N ILE A 452 6.18 19.46 33.45
CA ILE A 452 6.28 18.52 32.32
C ILE A 452 4.91 18.11 31.79
N ASP A 453 3.91 17.91 32.66
CA ASP A 453 2.54 17.60 32.25
C ASP A 453 1.85 18.82 31.65
N TYR A 454 2.08 20.01 32.21
CA TYR A 454 1.62 21.27 31.62
C TYR A 454 2.16 21.43 30.20
N THR A 455 3.44 21.12 29.98
CA THR A 455 4.10 21.19 28.67
C THR A 455 3.43 20.26 27.67
N ARG A 456 3.22 18.98 28.04
CA ARG A 456 2.51 18.00 27.21
C ARG A 456 1.08 18.45 26.88
N HIS A 457 0.30 18.81 27.88
CA HIS A 457 -1.07 19.32 27.68
C HIS A 457 -1.11 20.56 26.76
N THR A 458 -0.12 21.43 26.86
CA THR A 458 -0.03 22.64 26.03
C THR A 458 0.25 22.29 24.58
N LEU A 459 1.21 21.40 24.31
CA LEU A 459 1.55 20.97 22.95
C LEU A 459 0.43 20.14 22.32
N ASP A 460 -0.19 19.22 23.07
CA ASP A 460 -1.34 18.44 22.60
C ASP A 460 -2.53 19.35 22.29
N GLY A 461 -2.81 20.32 23.17
CA GLY A 461 -3.86 21.31 22.96
C GLY A 461 -3.61 22.22 21.76
N ALA A 462 -2.36 22.64 21.56
CA ALA A 462 -1.95 23.43 20.39
C ALA A 462 -2.10 22.61 19.10
N ALA A 463 -1.60 21.37 19.08
CA ALA A 463 -1.72 20.46 17.94
C ALA A 463 -3.18 20.14 17.61
N SER A 464 -4.01 19.86 18.62
CA SER A 464 -5.44 19.60 18.44
C SER A 464 -6.17 20.82 17.85
N LEU A 465 -5.88 22.02 18.35
CA LEU A 465 -6.50 23.25 17.84
C LEU A 465 -6.06 23.56 16.41
N LEU A 466 -4.74 23.54 16.15
CA LEU A 466 -4.18 23.91 14.85
C LEU A 466 -4.53 22.91 13.74
N ASN A 467 -4.77 21.64 14.07
CA ASN A 467 -5.22 20.63 13.10
C ASN A 467 -6.75 20.42 13.11
N SER A 468 -7.52 21.28 13.79
CA SER A 468 -8.97 21.14 13.86
C SER A 468 -9.64 21.66 12.60
N ASN A 469 -10.36 20.79 11.88
CA ASN A 469 -11.19 21.20 10.72
C ASN A 469 -12.25 22.26 11.07
N LYS A 470 -12.63 22.40 12.35
CA LYS A 470 -13.58 23.42 12.81
C LYS A 470 -12.97 24.83 12.80
N TYR A 471 -11.70 24.95 13.22
CA TYR A 471 -11.05 26.23 13.39
C TYR A 471 -10.07 26.55 12.26
N PHE A 472 -9.43 25.55 11.66
CA PHE A 472 -8.49 25.66 10.56
C PHE A 472 -8.89 24.65 9.45
N PRO A 473 -9.95 24.94 8.67
CA PRO A 473 -10.48 24.02 7.65
C PRO A 473 -9.59 23.89 6.41
N SER A 474 -8.70 24.86 6.17
CA SER A 474 -7.77 24.89 5.05
C SER A 474 -6.39 25.32 5.54
N ARG A 475 -5.36 24.89 4.81
CA ARG A 475 -3.96 25.33 4.99
C ARG A 475 -3.50 26.33 3.94
N ILE A 476 -4.29 26.50 2.89
CA ILE A 476 -4.00 27.41 1.77
C ILE A 476 -4.61 28.79 2.04
N SER A 477 -5.71 28.85 2.80
CA SER A 477 -6.39 30.10 3.15
C SER A 477 -6.84 30.03 4.60
N ILE A 478 -6.36 30.95 5.43
CA ILE A 478 -6.68 31.03 6.85
C ILE A 478 -7.62 32.20 7.09
N LYS A 479 -8.76 31.95 7.74
CA LYS A 479 -9.74 33.00 8.07
C LYS A 479 -9.24 33.87 9.21
N ASP A 480 -9.62 35.16 9.22
CA ASP A 480 -9.24 36.10 10.29
C ASP A 480 -9.67 35.64 11.69
N THR A 481 -10.86 35.04 11.80
CA THR A 481 -11.36 34.44 13.06
C THR A 481 -10.46 33.33 13.60
N SER A 482 -9.73 32.64 12.72
CA SER A 482 -8.76 31.61 13.05
C SER A 482 -7.41 32.23 13.43
N ILE A 483 -6.98 33.28 12.70
CA ILE A 483 -5.76 34.05 13.01
C ILE A 483 -5.84 34.65 14.43
N ALA A 484 -7.01 35.15 14.84
CA ALA A 484 -7.24 35.68 16.18
C ALA A 484 -6.96 34.66 17.31
N LYS A 485 -6.95 33.35 17.02
CA LYS A 485 -6.65 32.30 18.00
C LYS A 485 -5.15 32.07 18.19
N LEU A 486 -4.31 32.46 17.22
CA LEU A 486 -2.86 32.21 17.24
C LEU A 486 -2.19 32.83 18.47
N GLY A 487 -2.54 34.06 18.84
CA GLY A 487 -1.96 34.73 20.01
C GLY A 487 -2.22 34.00 21.35
N SER A 488 -3.37 33.32 21.49
CA SER A 488 -3.64 32.49 22.68
C SER A 488 -2.73 31.26 22.74
N VAL A 489 -2.42 30.67 21.59
CA VAL A 489 -1.51 29.52 21.49
C VAL A 489 -0.07 29.96 21.75
N CYS A 490 0.36 31.06 21.12
CA CYS A 490 1.68 31.66 21.33
C CYS A 490 1.94 31.94 22.82
N ARG A 491 1.00 32.58 23.53
CA ARG A 491 1.13 32.85 24.97
C ARG A 491 1.30 31.59 25.81
N ARG A 492 0.61 30.49 25.47
CA ARG A 492 0.71 29.23 26.21
C ARG A 492 2.03 28.54 25.94
N ILE A 493 2.46 28.51 24.69
CA ILE A 493 3.74 27.96 24.26
C ILE A 493 4.91 28.71 24.90
N TYR A 494 4.85 30.05 24.96
CA TYR A 494 5.92 30.87 25.52
C TYR A 494 6.23 30.56 26.99
N ARG A 495 5.24 30.06 27.74
CA ARG A 495 5.42 29.65 29.14
C ARG A 495 6.39 28.48 29.26
N ILE A 496 6.45 27.60 28.26
CA ILE A 496 7.40 26.47 28.21
C ILE A 496 8.83 27.00 28.16
N PHE A 497 9.10 27.97 27.27
CA PHE A 497 10.42 28.64 27.22
C PHE A 497 10.75 29.34 28.52
N SER A 498 9.77 30.04 29.12
CA SER A 498 9.96 30.75 30.39
C SER A 498 10.34 29.78 31.52
N HIS A 499 9.61 28.68 31.66
CA HIS A 499 9.91 27.65 32.66
C HIS A 499 11.30 27.05 32.44
N ALA A 500 11.61 26.65 31.20
CA ALA A 500 12.92 26.11 30.83
C ALA A 500 14.06 27.08 31.17
N TYR A 501 13.89 28.38 30.86
CA TYR A 501 14.90 29.40 31.13
C TYR A 501 15.21 29.55 32.63
N TYR A 502 14.18 29.67 33.47
CA TYR A 502 14.36 30.00 34.89
C TYR A 502 14.65 28.80 35.79
N HIS A 503 14.14 27.60 35.44
CA HIS A 503 14.30 26.39 36.25
C HIS A 503 15.32 25.40 35.68
N HIS A 504 15.56 25.41 34.37
CA HIS A 504 16.46 24.47 33.67
C HIS A 504 17.45 25.21 32.75
N ARG A 505 18.15 26.20 33.32
CA ARG A 505 18.98 27.17 32.59
C ARG A 505 20.02 26.53 31.68
N THR A 506 20.72 25.50 32.17
CA THR A 506 21.76 24.77 31.42
C THR A 506 21.20 24.08 30.18
N LEU A 507 20.11 23.32 30.34
CA LEU A 507 19.42 22.66 29.22
C LEU A 507 18.85 23.67 28.22
N TYR A 508 18.29 24.78 28.73
CA TYR A 508 17.80 25.86 27.89
C TYR A 508 18.93 26.46 27.03
N ASP A 509 20.07 26.80 27.64
CA ASP A 509 21.18 27.43 26.92
C ASP A 509 21.78 26.50 25.86
N GLU A 510 21.99 25.21 26.17
CA GLU A 510 22.45 24.21 25.19
C GLU A 510 21.48 24.06 24.01
N PHE A 511 20.17 24.04 24.30
CA PHE A 511 19.15 23.92 23.27
C PHE A 511 19.06 25.17 22.40
N GLU A 512 19.10 26.36 23.02
CA GLU A 512 18.96 27.64 22.33
C GLU A 512 20.20 27.99 21.51
N GLU A 513 21.41 27.65 21.97
CA GLU A 513 22.65 27.83 21.21
C GLU A 513 22.62 27.04 19.89
N ARG A 514 22.00 25.86 19.88
CA ARG A 514 21.89 25.01 18.70
C ARG A 514 20.74 25.39 17.76
N THR A 515 19.61 25.85 18.32
CA THR A 515 18.34 25.96 17.56
C THR A 515 17.85 27.38 17.35
N HIS A 516 18.27 28.33 18.18
CA HIS A 516 17.76 29.72 18.23
C HIS A 516 16.23 29.81 18.29
N LEU A 517 15.57 28.77 18.82
CA LEU A 517 14.13 28.60 18.73
C LEU A 517 13.38 29.66 19.55
N CYS A 518 13.79 29.91 20.79
CA CYS A 518 13.16 30.88 21.67
C CYS A 518 13.35 32.31 21.15
N ARG A 519 14.55 32.65 20.66
CA ARG A 519 14.82 33.94 20.02
C ARG A 519 13.95 34.14 18.79
N ARG A 520 13.91 33.17 17.88
CA ARG A 520 13.08 33.22 16.66
C ARG A 520 11.59 33.34 17.00
N PHE A 521 11.11 32.57 17.96
CA PHE A 521 9.73 32.64 18.44
C PHE A 521 9.39 34.03 19.01
N THR A 522 10.30 34.62 19.78
CA THR A 522 10.10 35.93 20.41
C THR A 522 10.06 37.06 19.38
N VAL A 523 10.98 37.04 18.41
CA VAL A 523 10.96 37.99 17.27
C VAL A 523 9.68 37.84 16.47
N PHE A 524 9.25 36.60 16.17
CA PHE A 524 7.98 36.34 15.49
C PHE A 524 6.76 36.87 16.27
N ALA A 525 6.70 36.62 17.58
CA ALA A 525 5.60 37.04 18.42
C ALA A 525 5.49 38.57 18.51
N LEU A 526 6.62 39.28 18.59
CA LEU A 526 6.67 40.74 18.58
C LEU A 526 6.32 41.32 17.21
N ARG A 527 6.90 40.77 16.13
CA ARG A 527 6.68 41.23 14.74
C ARG A 527 5.20 41.26 14.38
N TYR A 528 4.43 40.28 14.84
CA TYR A 528 3.00 40.16 14.54
C TYR A 528 2.08 40.55 15.70
N GLY A 529 2.60 41.13 16.78
CA GLY A 529 1.80 41.58 17.93
C GLY A 529 1.00 40.46 18.63
N LEU A 530 1.51 39.22 18.61
CA LEU A 530 0.80 38.04 19.13
C LEU A 530 0.92 37.91 20.65
N ILE A 531 1.97 38.51 21.24
CA ILE A 531 2.21 38.56 22.68
C ILE A 531 2.64 40.00 23.04
N PRO A 532 2.02 40.63 24.06
CA PRO A 532 2.49 41.92 24.58
C PRO A 532 3.92 41.84 25.12
N LYS A 533 4.71 42.90 24.95
CA LYS A 533 6.11 42.95 25.38
C LYS A 533 6.29 42.64 26.87
N ASP A 534 5.37 43.10 27.71
CA ASP A 534 5.41 42.91 29.17
C ASP A 534 5.25 41.44 29.60
N ASN A 535 4.71 40.59 28.72
CA ASN A 535 4.55 39.17 28.97
C ASN A 535 5.77 38.34 28.51
N LEU A 536 6.75 38.97 27.88
CA LEU A 536 7.97 38.32 27.38
C LEU A 536 9.10 38.48 28.41
N ILE A 537 9.07 37.61 29.42
CA ILE A 537 9.97 37.69 30.59
C ILE A 537 11.37 37.10 30.36
N VAL A 538 11.56 36.27 29.33
CA VAL A 538 12.87 35.72 29.00
C VAL A 538 13.74 36.82 28.36
N PRO A 539 14.89 37.18 28.95
CA PRO A 539 15.77 38.19 28.39
C PRO A 539 16.53 37.61 27.19
N ILE A 540 16.26 38.13 25.99
CA ILE A 540 16.90 37.68 24.76
C ILE A 540 17.72 38.83 24.17
N ASN A 541 19.04 38.64 24.11
CA ASN A 541 19.98 39.63 23.59
C ASN A 541 19.70 39.94 22.10
N GLY A 542 19.74 41.22 21.72
CA GLY A 542 19.58 41.70 20.33
C GLY A 542 18.15 42.09 19.92
N VAL A 543 17.11 41.61 20.60
CA VAL A 543 15.69 41.84 20.20
C VAL A 543 15.30 43.33 20.23
N ASN A 544 15.90 44.15 21.11
CA ASN A 544 15.60 45.58 21.17
C ASN A 544 16.16 46.39 19.99
N GLN A 545 17.20 45.92 19.29
CA GLN A 545 17.75 46.59 18.09
C GLN A 545 16.96 46.20 16.83
N ASP A 546 16.54 44.93 16.71
CA ASP A 546 15.81 44.43 15.54
C ASP A 546 14.38 45.00 15.46
N VAL A 547 13.70 45.19 16.61
CA VAL A 547 12.33 45.75 16.66
C VAL A 547 12.28 47.21 16.22
N SER A 548 13.30 48.03 16.55
CA SER A 548 13.39 49.42 16.10
C SER A 548 13.56 49.55 14.58
N THR A 549 14.30 48.63 13.96
CA THR A 549 14.50 48.58 12.50
C THR A 549 13.22 48.14 11.78
N ILE A 550 12.47 47.20 12.35
CA ILE A 550 11.19 46.69 11.81
C ILE A 550 10.08 47.75 11.89
N MET A 551 9.98 48.50 12.99
CA MET A 551 8.94 49.53 13.15
C MET A 551 9.13 50.73 12.20
N GLN A 552 10.37 51.05 11.78
CA GLN A 552 10.63 52.14 10.83
C GLN A 552 10.20 51.80 9.39
N GLN A 553 10.18 50.53 9.00
CA GLN A 553 9.78 50.11 7.65
C GLN A 553 8.26 50.10 7.43
N GLN A 554 7.45 50.08 8.51
CA GLN A 554 5.98 50.09 8.43
C GLN A 554 5.35 51.49 8.44
N SER A 555 6.11 52.55 8.73
CA SER A 555 5.60 53.93 8.86
C SER A 555 5.81 54.83 7.63
N SER A 556 6.15 54.29 6.47
CA SER A 556 6.25 55.08 5.22
C SER A 556 4.99 54.89 4.36
N PRO A 557 4.21 55.95 4.07
CA PRO A 557 3.09 55.82 3.14
C PRO A 557 3.61 55.61 1.73
N ILE A 558 3.14 54.54 1.07
CA ILE A 558 3.38 54.25 -0.34
C ILE A 558 2.89 55.44 -1.17
N LYS A 559 3.82 56.24 -1.70
CA LYS A 559 3.52 57.26 -2.71
C LYS A 559 3.12 56.53 -3.99
N THR A 560 1.86 56.65 -4.38
CA THR A 560 1.39 56.37 -5.72
C THR A 560 2.06 57.32 -6.70
N ASN A 561 3.06 56.85 -7.45
CA ASN A 561 3.52 57.55 -8.65
C ASN A 561 2.89 56.88 -9.88
N SER A 562 1.93 57.60 -10.44
CA SER A 562 1.37 57.41 -11.78
C SER A 562 2.48 57.43 -12.83
N PHE A 563 2.59 56.37 -13.64
CA PHE A 563 3.40 56.39 -14.85
C PHE A 563 2.54 56.86 -16.03
N THR A 564 2.80 58.10 -16.45
CA THR A 564 2.37 58.67 -17.72
C THR A 564 3.13 58.05 -18.89
N SER A 565 2.40 57.85 -19.98
CA SER A 565 2.85 57.36 -21.29
C SER A 565 3.99 58.18 -21.91
N LEU A 566 4.93 57.51 -22.58
CA LEU A 566 5.63 58.06 -23.73
C LEU A 566 5.66 57.03 -24.86
N LYS A 567 4.93 57.38 -25.93
CA LYS A 567 4.96 56.77 -27.26
C LYS A 567 6.29 57.08 -27.94
N ASN A 568 6.78 56.13 -28.73
CA ASN A 568 7.44 56.27 -30.05
C ASN A 568 7.60 54.81 -30.55
N GLY A 569 7.12 54.34 -31.70
CA GLY A 569 6.61 55.00 -32.90
C GLY A 569 7.47 54.63 -34.09
N SER A 570 7.19 53.49 -34.76
CA SER A 570 7.41 53.28 -36.21
C SER A 570 7.08 51.85 -36.63
N SER A 571 5.98 51.68 -37.36
CA SER A 571 5.60 50.48 -38.12
C SER A 571 6.03 50.64 -39.59
N PRO A 572 6.29 49.55 -40.35
CA PRO A 572 6.19 49.57 -41.80
C PRO A 572 4.79 49.10 -42.29
N PRO A 573 4.39 49.44 -43.52
CA PRO A 573 3.00 49.42 -43.95
C PRO A 573 2.56 48.09 -44.58
N SER A 574 1.26 47.86 -44.50
CA SER A 574 0.49 46.84 -45.20
C SER A 574 0.39 47.10 -46.70
N SER A 575 0.57 46.06 -47.51
CA SER A 575 0.04 46.01 -48.88
C SER A 575 -0.79 44.73 -49.07
N SER A 576 -2.05 44.96 -49.42
CA SER A 576 -3.03 44.00 -49.90
C SER A 576 -2.71 43.48 -51.29
N SER A 577 -2.90 42.18 -51.53
CA SER A 577 -3.35 41.66 -52.82
C SER A 577 -4.01 40.29 -52.66
N SER A 578 -5.26 40.26 -53.11
CA SER A 578 -6.13 39.12 -53.41
C SER A 578 -5.61 38.25 -54.58
N LEU A 579 -6.28 37.10 -54.79
CA LEU A 579 -6.19 36.13 -55.90
C LEU A 579 -5.05 35.10 -55.71
N GLU A 580 -5.16 33.80 -55.98
CA GLU A 580 -6.13 33.01 -56.75
C GLU A 580 -5.88 31.51 -56.43
N SER A 581 -6.69 30.65 -57.05
CA SER A 581 -6.81 29.20 -56.92
C SER A 581 -5.61 28.36 -57.43
N ASP A 582 -5.74 27.05 -57.18
CA ASP A 582 -5.18 25.91 -57.92
C ASP A 582 -3.79 25.38 -57.54
N ALA A 583 -3.79 24.32 -56.71
CA ALA A 583 -3.37 22.94 -57.05
C ALA A 583 -3.29 22.06 -55.80
#